data_AF-A0A1G8ZT18-F1
#
_entry.id   AF-A0A1G8ZT18-F1
#
_cell.length_a   1.000
_cell.length_b   1.000
_cell.length_c   1.000
_cell.angle_alpha   90.00
_cell.angle_beta   90.00
_cell.angle_gamma   90.00
#
_symmetry.space_group_name_H-M   'P 1'
#
loop_
_entity.id
_entity.type
_entity.pdbx_description
1 polymer ?
#
loop_
_entity_poly.entity_id
_entity_poly.type
_entity_poly.pdbx_seq_one_letter_code
_entity_poly.pdbx_strand_id
1 'polypeptide(L)'
;MVVALIRFYCTLLVRSFLPVEAEICLPDPGDSHARRYTRSYRVKRGWVKNLWIAASLLMLCFPLLPFVLGLGLLTSLLSFAILDETA
;
A
#
# COMPACT_ATOMS: atom_id res chain seq x y z
N MET A 1 -1.77 30.77 4.81
CA MET A 1 -0.87 29.66 5.17
C MET A 1 -1.55 28.29 5.09
N VAL A 2 -2.75 28.11 5.66
CA VAL A 2 -3.49 26.84 5.64
C VAL A 2 -3.78 26.29 4.24
N VAL A 3 -4.16 27.15 3.29
CA VAL A 3 -4.45 26.73 1.90
C VAL A 3 -3.22 26.17 1.18
N ALA A 4 -2.02 26.71 1.45
CA ALA A 4 -0.78 26.21 0.87
C ALA A 4 -0.41 24.83 1.44
N LEU A 5 -0.65 24.61 2.75
CA LEU A 5 -0.47 23.32 3.39
C LEU A 5 -1.43 22.27 2.84
N ILE A 6 -2.72 22.60 2.68
CA ILE A 6 -3.71 21.68 2.10
C ILE A 6 -3.29 21.27 0.69
N ARG A 7 -2.91 22.23 -0.17
CA ARG A 7 -2.45 21.91 -1.53
C ARG A 7 -1.22 21.01 -1.51
N PHE A 8 -0.24 21.31 -0.65
CA PHE A 8 0.98 20.52 -0.50
C PHE A 8 0.70 19.06 -0.10
N TYR A 9 -0.13 18.87 0.94
CA TYR A 9 -0.54 17.54 1.38
C TYR A 9 -1.39 16.80 0.33
N CYS A 10 -2.28 17.49 -0.38
CA CYS A 10 -3.03 16.91 -1.49
C CYS A 10 -2.11 16.45 -2.62
N THR A 11 -1.11 17.26 -3.02
CA THR A 11 -0.12 16.84 -4.03
C THR A 11 0.73 15.66 -3.59
N LEU A 12 1.12 15.61 -2.31
CA LEU A 12 1.86 14.47 -1.74
C LEU A 12 1.01 13.20 -1.72
N LEU A 13 -0.27 13.32 -1.37
CA LEU A 13 -1.22 12.21 -1.36
C LEU A 13 -1.46 11.69 -2.78
N VAL A 14 -1.62 12.57 -3.76
CA VAL A 14 -1.75 12.17 -5.17
C VAL A 14 -0.47 11.49 -5.67
N ARG A 15 0.72 12.01 -5.34
CA ARG A 15 2.00 11.38 -5.73
C ARG A 15 2.26 10.04 -5.07
N SER A 16 1.84 9.82 -3.82
CA SER A 16 1.94 8.51 -3.16
C SER A 16 0.93 7.50 -3.72
N PHE A 17 -0.17 8.02 -4.28
CA PHE A 17 -1.14 7.21 -5.00
C PHE A 17 -0.68 6.83 -6.40
N LEU A 18 -0.04 7.74 -7.14
CA LEU A 18 0.49 7.45 -8.46
C LEU A 18 1.65 6.43 -8.35
N PRO A 19 1.58 5.31 -9.07
CA PRO A 19 2.73 4.43 -9.18
C PRO A 19 3.84 5.23 -9.87
N VAL A 20 4.98 5.39 -9.20
CA VAL A 20 6.23 5.86 -9.83
C VAL A 20 6.35 5.11 -11.15
N GLU A 21 6.44 5.85 -12.26
CA GLU A 21 6.63 5.26 -13.58
C GLU A 21 7.80 4.31 -13.48
N ALA A 22 7.50 3.05 -13.78
CA ALA A 22 8.48 2.00 -13.69
C ALA A 22 9.50 2.25 -14.79
N GLU A 23 10.70 2.69 -14.40
CA GLU A 23 11.88 2.33 -15.18
C GLU A 23 11.78 0.83 -15.43
N ILE A 24 11.78 0.46 -16.70
CA ILE A 24 11.65 -0.92 -17.15
C ILE A 24 12.97 -1.61 -16.76
N CYS A 25 13.10 -1.99 -15.49
CA CYS A 25 14.21 -2.82 -15.04
C CYS A 25 14.02 -4.19 -15.67
N LEU A 26 14.86 -4.49 -16.67
CA LEU A 26 15.03 -5.83 -17.21
C LEU A 26 15.40 -6.77 -16.04
N PRO A 27 14.66 -7.87 -15.82
CA PRO A 27 14.98 -8.79 -14.75
C PRO A 27 16.34 -9.43 -15.01
N ASP A 28 17.28 -9.26 -14.07
CA ASP A 28 18.55 -9.98 -14.08
C ASP A 28 18.28 -11.46 -13.71
N PRO A 29 18.64 -12.42 -14.57
CA PRO A 29 18.39 -13.85 -14.33
C PRO A 29 19.06 -14.41 -13.06
N GLY A 30 20.00 -13.68 -12.44
CA GLY A 30 20.66 -14.09 -11.20
C GLY A 30 19.93 -13.70 -9.90
N ASP A 31 18.84 -12.94 -9.98
CA ASP A 31 18.24 -12.32 -8.79
C ASP A 31 17.13 -13.19 -8.18
N SER A 32 17.36 -13.74 -6.98
CA SER A 32 16.36 -14.51 -6.21
C SER A 32 15.11 -13.67 -5.84
N HIS A 33 15.19 -12.35 -6.02
CA HIS A 33 14.12 -11.39 -5.80
C HIS A 33 13.38 -10.94 -7.06
N ALA A 34 13.67 -11.51 -8.24
CA ALA A 34 13.00 -11.20 -9.50
C ALA A 34 11.46 -11.29 -9.41
N ARG A 35 10.94 -12.09 -8.47
CA ARG A 35 9.50 -12.26 -8.21
C ARG A 35 8.79 -10.97 -7.81
N ARG A 36 9.45 -10.07 -7.07
CA ARG A 36 8.89 -8.78 -6.61
C ARG A 36 8.72 -7.76 -7.74
N TYR A 37 9.38 -7.97 -8.88
CA TYR A 37 9.34 -7.07 -10.03
C TYR A 37 8.25 -7.42 -11.04
N THR A 38 7.51 -8.52 -10.83
CA THR A 38 6.42 -8.91 -11.72
C THR A 38 5.26 -7.92 -11.66
N ARG A 39 4.66 -7.64 -12.82
CA ARG A 39 3.51 -6.73 -12.95
C ARG A 39 2.34 -7.16 -12.05
N SER A 40 2.14 -8.46 -11.87
CA SER A 40 1.14 -9.05 -10.97
C SER A 40 1.40 -8.68 -9.49
N TYR A 41 2.66 -8.73 -9.03
CA TYR A 41 3.03 -8.34 -7.67
C TYR A 41 2.81 -6.85 -7.43
N ARG A 42 3.11 -5.98 -8.41
CA ARG A 42 2.84 -4.53 -8.33
C ARG A 42 1.35 -4.20 -8.23
N VAL A 43 0.52 -4.88 -9.02
CA VAL A 43 -0.94 -4.72 -8.95
C VAL A 43 -1.41 -5.12 -7.55
N LYS A 44 -1.06 -6.31 -7.05
CA LYS A 44 -1.47 -6.77 -5.71
C LYS A 44 -0.96 -5.88 -4.57
N ARG A 45 0.24 -5.31 -4.69
CA ARG A 45 0.72 -4.28 -3.74
C ARG A 45 -0.17 -3.03 -3.72
N GLY A 46 -0.74 -2.65 -4.87
CA GLY A 46 -1.75 -1.59 -4.97
C GLY A 46 -3.03 -1.93 -4.21
N TRP A 47 -3.49 -3.19 -4.26
CA TRP A 47 -4.65 -3.65 -3.49
C TRP A 47 -4.39 -3.57 -1.98
N VAL A 48 -3.23 -4.04 -1.53
CA VAL A 48 -2.83 -3.94 -0.12
C VAL A 48 -2.72 -2.49 0.34
N LYS A 49 -2.20 -1.59 -0.50
CA LYS A 49 -2.18 -0.15 -0.21
C LYS A 49 -3.59 0.39 0.00
N ASN A 50 -4.52 0.11 -0.91
CA ASN A 50 -5.90 0.58 -0.79
C ASN A 50 -6.61 -0.03 0.43
N LEU A 51 -6.34 -1.30 0.75
CA LEU A 51 -6.84 -1.98 1.95
C LEU A 51 -6.40 -1.25 3.23
N TRP A 52 -5.11 -0.91 3.33
CA TRP A 52 -4.57 -0.16 4.46
C TRP A 52 -5.19 1.24 4.57
N ILE A 53 -5.39 1.92 3.45
CA ILE A 53 -5.99 3.26 3.45
C ILE A 53 -7.45 3.21 3.95
N ALA A 54 -8.23 2.22 3.50
CA ALA A 54 -9.59 2.01 3.98
C ALA A 54 -9.61 1.67 5.48
N ALA A 55 -8.72 0.78 5.93
CA ALA A 55 -8.63 0.40 7.34
C ALA A 55 -8.20 1.55 8.23
N SER A 56 -7.20 2.34 7.82
CA SER A 56 -6.77 3.52 8.56
C SER A 56 -7.85 4.60 8.63
N LEU A 57 -8.65 4.77 7.56
CA LEU A 57 -9.80 5.69 7.58
C LEU A 57 -10.84 5.22 8.61
N LEU A 58 -11.13 3.91 8.66
CA LEU A 58 -12.07 3.34 9.61
C LEU A 58 -11.57 3.44 11.06
N MET A 59 -10.27 3.23 11.30
CA MET A 59 -9.61 3.44 12.60
C MET A 59 -9.72 4.90 13.05
N LEU A 60 -9.66 5.86 12.11
CA LEU A 60 -9.79 7.29 12.42
C LEU A 60 -11.22 7.68 12.82
N CYS A 61 -12.22 7.04 12.21
CA CYS A 61 -13.63 7.23 12.57
C CYS A 61 -13.96 6.64 13.96
N PHE A 62 -13.33 5.53 14.33
CA PHE A 62 -13.55 4.84 15.60
C PHE A 62 -12.23 4.58 16.32
N PRO A 63 -11.67 5.59 17.02
CA PRO A 63 -10.33 5.51 17.63
C PRO A 63 -10.34 4.71 18.96
N LEU A 64 -11.01 3.56 19.00
CA LEU A 64 -10.96 2.65 20.13
C LEU A 64 -9.74 1.74 19.99
N LEU A 65 -8.90 1.70 21.02
CA LEU A 65 -7.69 0.87 21.09
C LEU A 65 -7.93 -0.62 20.68
N PRO A 66 -8.94 -1.34 21.19
CA PRO A 66 -9.21 -2.72 20.76
C PRO A 66 -9.62 -2.82 19.28
N PHE A 67 -10.31 -1.81 18.76
CA PHE A 67 -10.73 -1.76 17.36
C PHE A 67 -9.53 -1.57 16.43
N VAL A 68 -8.63 -0.65 16.76
CA VAL A 68 -7.39 -0.42 16.03
C VAL A 68 -6.51 -1.66 16.01
N LEU A 69 -6.34 -2.33 17.16
CA LEU A 69 -5.56 -3.57 17.24
C LEU A 69 -6.19 -4.69 16.42
N GLY A 70 -7.50 -4.92 16.56
CA GLY A 70 -8.21 -5.96 15.82
C GLY A 70 -8.14 -5.74 14.31
N LEU A 71 -8.43 -4.53 13.84
CA LEU A 71 -8.34 -4.18 12.43
C LEU A 71 -6.91 -4.24 11.90
N GLY A 72 -5.93 -3.76 12.66
CA GLY A 72 -4.52 -3.74 12.26
C GLY A 72 -3.96 -5.15 12.10
N LEU A 73 -4.29 -6.06 13.02
CA LEU A 73 -3.92 -7.47 12.91
C LEU A 73 -4.60 -8.12 11.71
N LEU A 74 -5.91 -7.93 11.54
CA LEU A 74 -6.67 -8.49 10.42
C LEU A 74 -6.15 -7.99 9.08
N THR A 75 -5.92 -6.68 8.93
CA THR A 75 -5.36 -6.12 7.69
C THR A 75 -3.94 -6.58 7.43
N SER A 76 -3.13 -6.81 8.46
CA SER A 76 -1.78 -7.38 8.31
C SER A 76 -1.84 -8.81 7.80
N LEU A 77 -2.70 -9.65 8.39
CA LEU A 77 -2.91 -11.04 7.94
C LEU A 77 -3.45 -11.09 6.51
N LEU A 78 -4.43 -10.26 6.17
CA LEU A 78 -4.93 -10.14 4.79
C LEU A 78 -3.83 -9.69 3.83
N SER A 79 -3.00 -8.73 4.24
CA SER A 79 -1.88 -8.25 3.42
C SER A 79 -0.92 -9.40 3.10
N PHE A 80 -0.57 -10.22 4.10
CA PHE A 80 0.28 -11.39 3.90
C PHE A 80 -0.42 -12.44 3.03
N ALA A 81 -1.68 -12.78 3.29
CA ALA A 81 -2.42 -13.75 2.48
C ALA A 81 -2.54 -13.33 1.00
N ILE A 82 -2.83 -12.06 0.72
CA ILE A 82 -2.93 -11.53 -0.66
C ILE A 82 -1.56 -11.59 -1.38
N LEU A 83 -0.48 -11.32 -0.65
CA LEU A 83 0.89 -11.41 -1.19
C LEU A 83 1.33 -12.87 -1.36
N ASP A 84 0.96 -13.75 -0.43
CA ASP A 84 1.34 -15.16 -0.42
C ASP A 84 0.61 -15.97 -1.50
N GLU A 85 -0.61 -15.59 -1.87
CA GLU A 85 -1.33 -16.17 -3.02
C GLU A 85 -0.66 -15.85 -4.39
N THR A 86 0.53 -15.25 -4.41
CA THR A 86 1.40 -15.18 -5.61
C THR A 86 2.64 -16.04 -5.53
N ALA A 87 2.81 -16.75 -4.41
CA ALA A 87 3.92 -17.65 -4.13
C ALA A 87 3.82 -18.98 -4.90
#